data_AF-A0A9P8C4E4-F1
#
_entry.id   AF-A0A9P8C4E4-F1
#
_cell.length_a   1.000
_cell.length_b   1.000
_cell.length_c   1.000
_cell.angle_alpha   90.00
_cell.angle_beta   90.00
_cell.angle_gamma   90.00
#
_symmetry.space_group_name_H-M   'P 1'
#
loop_
_entity.id
_entity.type
_entity.pdbx_description
1 polymer ?
#
loop_
_entity_poly.entity_id
_entity_poly.type
_entity_poly.pdbx_seq_one_letter_code
_entity_poly.pdbx_strand_id
1 'polypeptide(L)'
;TTKSNISSHYQAIPLASVAESIRDVALLCRGLKPSHLWVDTLCLIQDDKDCCLQYSVEMPDIYQNSYLTIAAEEPSSCKFGFLGSKSVQGL
;
A
#
# COMPACT_ATOMS: atom_id res chain seq x y z
N THR A 1 2.39 8.44 4.90
CA THR A 1 1.61 9.51 5.55
C THR A 1 2.52 10.23 6.51
N THR A 2 2.39 11.53 6.66
CA THR A 2 3.13 12.36 7.62
C THR A 2 2.14 13.04 8.54
N LYS A 3 2.61 13.60 9.67
CA LYS A 3 1.75 14.39 10.57
C LYS A 3 1.04 15.54 9.86
N SER A 4 1.67 16.12 8.84
CA SER A 4 1.11 17.24 8.06
C SER A 4 0.01 16.84 7.06
N ASN A 5 -0.04 15.60 6.57
CA ASN A 5 -0.99 15.16 5.54
C ASN A 5 -1.99 14.10 6.02
N ILE A 6 -1.91 13.66 7.28
CA ILE A 6 -2.85 12.67 7.82
C ILE A 6 -4.31 13.15 7.77
N SER A 7 -4.55 14.42 8.08
CA SER A 7 -5.90 15.00 8.05
C SER A 7 -6.51 14.99 6.65
N SER A 8 -5.71 15.29 5.62
CA SER A 8 -6.19 15.22 4.23
C SER A 8 -6.38 13.78 3.77
N HIS A 9 -5.51 12.85 4.16
CA HIS A 9 -5.65 11.43 3.86
C HIS A 9 -6.94 10.82 4.43
N TYR A 10 -7.40 11.25 5.61
CA TYR A 10 -8.70 10.82 6.16
C TYR A 10 -9.89 11.27 5.33
N GLN A 11 -9.77 12.37 4.58
CA GLN A 11 -10.82 12.83 3.67
C GLN A 11 -10.80 12.06 2.35
N ALA A 12 -9.63 12.01 1.73
CA ALA A 12 -9.41 11.23 0.51
C ALA A 12 -7.92 11.06 0.23
N ILE A 13 -7.57 9.93 -0.40
CA ILE A 13 -6.26 9.69 -0.99
C ILE A 13 -6.46 9.55 -2.51
N PRO A 14 -6.10 10.56 -3.31
CA PRO A 14 -6.18 10.47 -4.76
C PRO A 14 -5.31 9.32 -5.30
N LEU A 15 -5.86 8.43 -6.13
CA LEU A 15 -5.07 7.34 -6.73
C LEU A 15 -3.92 7.82 -7.63
N ALA A 16 -4.01 9.05 -8.12
CA ALA A 16 -2.95 9.69 -8.91
C ALA A 16 -1.77 10.13 -8.04
N SER A 17 -1.95 10.33 -6.73
CA SER A 17 -0.89 10.80 -5.82
C SER A 17 -0.11 9.68 -5.13
N VAL A 18 -0.49 8.42 -5.36
CA VAL A 18 0.20 7.25 -4.81
C VAL A 18 1.04 6.54 -5.87
N ALA A 19 2.00 5.75 -5.41
CA ALA A 19 2.85 4.92 -6.27
C ALA A 19 2.01 3.93 -7.09
N GLU A 20 2.50 3.53 -8.26
CA GLU A 20 1.74 2.69 -9.19
C GLU A 20 1.36 1.34 -8.59
N SER A 21 2.25 0.69 -7.84
CA SER A 21 1.93 -0.55 -7.11
C SER A 21 0.72 -0.40 -6.17
N ILE A 22 0.62 0.72 -5.45
CA ILE A 22 -0.51 0.99 -4.54
C ILE A 22 -1.79 1.23 -5.34
N ARG A 23 -1.68 1.90 -6.50
CA ARG A 23 -2.81 2.09 -7.42
C ARG A 23 -3.34 0.75 -7.91
N ASP A 24 -2.44 -0.15 -8.28
CA ASP A 24 -2.78 -1.49 -8.74
C ASP A 24 -3.47 -2.32 -7.65
N VAL A 25 -2.94 -2.31 -6.42
CA VAL A 25 -3.61 -2.94 -5.27
C VAL A 25 -5.01 -2.36 -5.08
N ALA A 26 -5.16 -1.04 -5.13
CA ALA A 26 -6.47 -0.41 -4.96
C ALA A 26 -7.47 -0.81 -6.07
N LEU A 27 -7.02 -0.94 -7.32
CA LEU A 27 -7.84 -1.41 -8.44
C LEU A 27 -8.23 -2.88 -8.26
N LEU A 28 -7.28 -3.74 -7.87
CA LEU A 28 -7.52 -5.15 -7.59
C LEU A 28 -8.54 -5.31 -6.45
N CYS A 29 -8.34 -4.60 -5.34
CA CYS A 29 -9.26 -4.61 -4.22
C CYS A 29 -10.65 -4.12 -4.63
N ARG A 30 -10.80 -3.07 -5.45
CA ARG A 30 -12.13 -2.63 -5.92
C ARG A 30 -12.91 -3.73 -6.66
N GLY A 31 -12.23 -4.61 -7.39
CA GLY A 31 -12.86 -5.78 -8.03
C GLY A 31 -13.29 -6.85 -7.03
N LEU A 32 -12.49 -7.07 -5.98
CA LEU A 32 -12.74 -8.06 -4.92
C LEU A 32 -13.70 -7.59 -3.82
N LYS A 33 -13.95 -6.28 -3.74
CA LYS A 33 -14.83 -5.61 -2.78
C LYS A 33 -14.52 -5.87 -1.29
N PRO A 34 -13.25 -5.83 -0.83
CA PRO A 34 -12.97 -5.74 0.60
C PRO A 34 -13.41 -4.37 1.12
N SER A 35 -13.75 -4.29 2.40
CA SER A 35 -14.16 -3.04 3.05
C SER A 35 -12.99 -2.11 3.37
N HIS A 36 -11.77 -2.65 3.53
CA HIS A 36 -10.59 -1.91 3.95
C HIS A 36 -9.35 -2.38 3.19
N LEU A 37 -8.42 -1.46 2.94
CA LEU A 37 -7.09 -1.73 2.39
C LEU A 37 -6.07 -1.13 3.35
N TRP A 38 -5.11 -1.94 3.77
CA TRP A 38 -3.99 -1.50 4.58
C TRP A 38 -2.70 -1.49 3.75
N VAL A 39 -1.97 -0.37 3.79
CA VAL A 39 -0.66 -0.18 3.17
C VAL A 39 0.17 0.63 4.14
N ASP A 40 1.31 0.11 4.58
CA ASP A 40 2.20 0.73 5.58
C ASP A 40 2.48 2.23 5.31
N THR A 41 2.84 2.58 4.08
CA THR A 41 3.15 3.95 3.63
C THR A 41 1.93 4.89 3.68
N LEU A 42 0.70 4.36 3.74
CA LEU A 42 -0.54 5.14 3.86
C LEU A 42 -1.11 5.11 5.28
N CYS A 43 -1.01 3.98 5.97
CA CYS A 43 -1.63 3.75 7.26
C CYS A 43 -0.73 4.14 8.44
N LEU A 44 0.57 4.32 8.23
CA LEU A 44 1.52 4.71 9.28
C LEU A 44 2.09 6.13 9.08
N ILE A 45 2.34 6.81 10.20
CA ILE A 45 2.99 8.13 10.25
C ILE A 45 4.51 7.94 10.09
N GLN A 46 5.02 8.28 8.92
CA GLN A 46 6.39 8.00 8.48
C GLN A 46 7.44 8.97 9.05
N ASP A 47 7.03 10.20 9.40
CA ASP A 47 7.89 11.23 9.99
C ASP A 47 7.98 11.12 11.52
N ASP A 48 7.49 10.02 12.10
CA ASP A 48 7.56 9.72 13.52
C ASP A 48 8.07 8.28 13.73
N LYS A 49 9.35 8.16 14.10
CA LYS A 49 10.02 6.87 14.22
C LYS A 49 9.47 6.02 15.36
N ASP A 50 9.16 6.64 16.50
CA ASP A 50 8.66 5.92 17.67
C ASP A 50 7.26 5.36 17.39
N CYS A 51 6.42 6.17 16.75
CA CYS A 51 5.12 5.77 16.23
C CYS A 51 5.25 4.60 15.25
N CYS A 52 6.08 4.74 14.21
CA CYS A 52 6.30 3.68 13.21
C CYS A 52 6.76 2.36 13.86
N LEU A 53 7.68 2.40 14.81
CA LEU A 53 8.16 1.21 15.51
C LEU A 53 7.04 0.52 16.29
N GLN A 54 6.23 1.29 17.02
CA GLN A 54 5.09 0.74 17.77
C GLN A 54 4.11 0.00 16.86
N TYR A 55 3.70 0.63 15.76
CA TYR A 55 2.78 0.01 14.81
C TYR A 55 3.43 -1.12 13.99
N SER A 56 4.76 -1.13 13.84
CA SER A 56 5.46 -2.21 13.15
C SER A 56 5.38 -3.54 13.91
N VAL A 57 5.23 -3.48 15.25
CA VAL A 57 5.03 -4.68 16.08
C VAL A 57 3.72 -5.38 15.75
N GLU A 58 2.70 -4.64 15.31
CA GLU A 58 1.38 -5.18 14.95
C GLU A 58 1.32 -5.74 13.52
N MET A 59 2.33 -5.48 12.68
CA MET A 59 2.32 -5.91 11.27
C MET A 59 2.10 -7.41 11.07
N PRO A 60 2.74 -8.33 11.83
CA PRO A 60 2.48 -9.76 11.69
C PRO A 60 1.01 -10.12 11.86
N ASP A 61 0.35 -9.52 12.86
CA ASP A 61 -1.07 -9.75 13.14
C ASP A 61 -1.95 -9.17 12.04
N ILE A 62 -1.59 -8.00 11.49
CA ILE A 62 -2.32 -7.39 10.35
C ILE A 62 -2.26 -8.30 9.12
N TYR A 63 -1.08 -8.81 8.76
CA TYR A 63 -0.94 -9.72 7.62
C TYR A 63 -1.68 -11.04 7.87
N GLN A 64 -1.51 -11.65 9.05
CA GLN A 64 -2.12 -12.93 9.40
C GLN A 64 -3.66 -12.88 9.42
N ASN A 65 -4.23 -11.77 9.87
CA ASN A 65 -5.68 -11.60 9.97
C ASN A 65 -6.30 -10.86 8.78
N SER A 66 -5.52 -10.60 7.73
CA SER A 66 -6.04 -9.99 6.50
C SER A 66 -6.91 -10.97 5.71
N TYR A 67 -7.95 -10.46 5.03
CA TYR A 67 -8.72 -11.26 4.07
C TYR A 67 -7.86 -11.71 2.88
N LEU A 68 -6.90 -10.85 2.49
CA LEU A 68 -5.96 -11.08 1.41
C LEU A 68 -4.69 -10.29 1.71
N THR A 69 -3.54 -10.98 1.70
CA THR A 69 -2.22 -10.35 1.66
C THR A 69 -1.70 -10.38 0.23
N ILE A 70 -1.28 -9.22 -0.29
CA ILE A 70 -0.68 -9.09 -1.63
C ILE A 70 0.82 -8.84 -1.45
N ALA A 71 1.64 -9.76 -1.94
CA ALA A 71 3.08 -9.60 -2.03
C ALA A 71 3.48 -9.47 -3.50
N ALA A 72 3.89 -8.28 -3.92
CA ALA A 72 4.40 -8.03 -5.27
C ALA A 72 5.91 -8.34 -5.31
N GLU A 73 6.29 -9.41 -6.00
CA GLU A 73 7.70 -9.78 -6.21
C GLU A 73 8.38 -8.92 -7.28
N GLU A 74 7.62 -8.57 -8.32
CA GLU A 74 8.02 -7.65 -9.37
C GLU A 74 6.94 -6.59 -9.54
N PRO A 75 7.30 -5.35 -9.88
CA PRO A 75 8.66 -4.83 -10.16
C PRO A 75 9.47 -4.53 -8.90
N SER A 76 10.80 -4.39 -9.03
CA SER A 76 11.75 -4.15 -7.91
C SER A 76 11.55 -2.82 -7.18
N SER A 77 10.63 -1.98 -7.63
CA SER A 77 10.27 -0.71 -6.98
C SER A 77 8.77 -0.50 -7.03
N CYS A 78 8.20 -0.04 -5.91
CA CYS A 78 6.79 0.33 -5.78
C CYS A 78 6.35 1.46 -6.73
N LYS A 79 7.31 2.20 -7.31
CA LYS A 79 7.06 3.24 -8.31
C LYS A 79 6.41 2.71 -9.58
N PHE A 80 6.59 1.42 -9.88
CA PHE A 80 6.05 0.77 -11.05
C PHE A 80 4.90 -0.17 -10.65
N GLY A 81 3.88 -0.26 -11.50
CA GLY A 81 2.76 -1.18 -11.32
C GLY A 81 3.15 -2.65 -11.54
N PHE A 82 2.40 -3.57 -10.95
CA PHE A 82 2.51 -5.01 -11.17
C PHE A 82 1.34 -5.58 -11.99
N LEU A 83 0.28 -4.80 -12.23
CA LEU A 83 -0.82 -5.16 -13.11
C LEU A 83 -0.53 -4.68 -14.54
N GLY A 84 -0.88 -5.52 -15.52
CA GLY A 84 -0.70 -5.25 -16.95
C GLY A 84 0.34 -6.13 -17.61
N SER A 85 0.43 -6.05 -18.94
CA SER A 85 1.39 -6.83 -19.71
C SER A 85 2.81 -6.40 -19.38
N LYS A 86 3.57 -7.25 -18.69
CA LYS A 86 5.02 -7.13 -18.62
C LYS A 86 5.54 -7.27 -20.04
N SER A 87 6.15 -6.24 -20.60
CA SER A 87 7.06 -6.44 -21.72
C SER A 87 8.17 -7.33 -21.18
N VAL A 88 8.13 -8.62 -21.50
CA VAL A 88 9.24 -9.54 -21.29
C VAL A 88 10.45 -8.94 -21.99
N GLN A 89 11.29 -8.22 -21.24
CA GLN A 89 12.66 -7.96 -21.67
C GLN A 89 13.36 -9.31 -21.50
N GLY A 90 13.55 -9.97 -22.65
CA GLY A 90 14.04 -11.33 -22.75
C GLY A 90 15.39 -11.54 -22.08
N LEU A 91 15.61 -12.82 -21.77
CA LEU A 91 16.90 -13.48 -21.51
C LEU A 91 18.04 -12.95 -22.38
#